data_AF-A0A1Q8YFS7-F1
#
_entry.id   AF-A0A1Q8YFS7-F1
#
_cell.length_a   1.000
_cell.length_b   1.000
_cell.length_c   1.000
_cell.angle_alpha   90.00
_cell.angle_beta   90.00
_cell.angle_gamma   90.00
#
_symmetry.space_group_name_H-M   'P 1'
#
loop_
_entity.id
_entity.type
_entity.pdbx_description
1 polymer ?
#
loop_
_entity_poly.entity_id
_entity_poly.type
_entity_poly.pdbx_seq_one_letter_code
_entity_poly.pdbx_strand_id
1 'polypeptide(L)'
;MGRETREQILERYDTRSVAEIEAEQSSIPPSPDYVKDSDLLALINDGLPDLKVEKVVRRLYWRYLNDPIRETYRKFREAHKDVDAVGNSSTFADFQPTPEQAANMLRLIELNKASEAPDWLEIAELNRELGDMDAARNALSQITGEQQRLHLVVEKLIILNTRCPVRFNF
;
A
#
# COMPACT_ATOMS: atom_id res chain seq x y z
N MET A 1 -31.19 -58.36 -0.15
CA MET A 1 -30.76 -57.00 0.18
C MET A 1 -31.46 -56.59 1.46
N GLY A 2 -30.73 -56.43 2.56
CA GLY A 2 -31.30 -56.02 3.85
C GLY A 2 -31.63 -54.54 3.84
N ARG A 3 -32.79 -54.16 4.42
CA ARG A 3 -33.16 -52.76 4.62
C ARG A 3 -32.26 -52.18 5.70
N GLU A 4 -31.78 -50.97 5.50
CA GLU A 4 -30.97 -50.25 6.48
C GLU A 4 -31.77 -50.02 7.77
N THR A 5 -31.11 -50.13 8.92
CA THR A 5 -31.73 -49.90 10.22
C THR A 5 -31.87 -48.40 10.50
N ARG A 6 -32.75 -48.04 11.43
CA ARG A 6 -32.96 -46.63 11.84
C ARG A 6 -31.66 -46.01 12.37
N GLU A 7 -30.84 -46.77 13.08
CA GLU A 7 -29.53 -46.30 13.56
C GLU A 7 -28.60 -45.97 12.39
N GLN A 8 -28.56 -46.82 11.35
CA GLN A 8 -27.75 -46.62 10.15
C GLN A 8 -28.22 -45.42 9.29
N ILE A 9 -29.48 -45.05 9.42
CA ILE A 9 -30.03 -43.83 8.81
C ILE A 9 -29.56 -42.63 9.64
N LEU A 10 -29.78 -42.64 10.95
CA LEU A 10 -29.44 -41.53 11.84
C LEU A 10 -27.93 -41.23 11.89
N GLU A 11 -27.05 -42.22 11.71
CA GLU A 11 -25.59 -42.00 11.59
C GLU A 11 -25.19 -41.17 10.36
N ARG A 12 -26.02 -41.10 9.31
CA ARG A 12 -25.73 -40.37 8.07
C ARG A 12 -26.36 -38.99 7.99
N TYR A 13 -27.31 -38.66 8.85
CA TYR A 13 -28.01 -37.38 8.83
C TYR A 13 -27.63 -36.55 10.06
N ASP A 14 -27.46 -35.25 9.85
CA ASP A 14 -27.37 -34.32 10.96
C ASP A 14 -28.71 -34.32 11.71
N THR A 15 -28.67 -34.74 12.98
CA THR A 15 -29.85 -34.84 13.84
C THR A 15 -30.07 -33.58 14.68
N ARG A 16 -29.18 -32.59 14.53
CA ARG A 16 -29.32 -31.28 15.17
C ARG A 16 -30.52 -30.52 14.61
N SER A 17 -31.06 -29.62 15.41
CA SER A 17 -32.16 -28.77 14.99
C SER A 17 -31.72 -27.77 13.91
N VAL A 18 -32.65 -27.31 13.07
CA VAL A 18 -32.38 -26.28 12.06
C VAL A 18 -31.79 -25.02 12.70
N ALA A 19 -32.28 -24.64 13.89
CA ALA A 19 -31.77 -23.49 14.64
C ALA A 19 -30.30 -23.66 15.07
N GLU A 20 -29.88 -24.87 15.47
CA GLU A 20 -28.48 -25.16 15.80
C GLU A 20 -27.59 -25.10 14.56
N ILE A 21 -28.07 -25.60 13.41
CA ILE A 21 -27.33 -25.55 12.13
C ILE A 21 -27.19 -24.09 11.65
N GLU A 22 -28.26 -23.30 11.72
CA GLU A 22 -28.23 -21.88 11.34
C GLU A 22 -27.34 -21.05 12.27
N ALA A 23 -27.39 -21.31 13.58
CA ALA A 23 -26.52 -20.65 14.56
C ALA A 23 -25.05 -20.98 14.31
N GLU A 24 -24.73 -22.24 14.01
CA GLU A 24 -23.37 -22.64 13.64
C GLU A 24 -22.94 -21.95 12.35
N GLN A 25 -23.76 -21.95 11.29
CA GLN A 25 -23.44 -21.28 10.02
C GLN A 25 -23.24 -19.77 10.20
N SER A 26 -24.07 -19.11 11.01
CA SER A 26 -23.92 -17.69 11.34
C SER A 26 -22.70 -17.39 12.20
N SER A 27 -22.14 -18.38 12.89
CA SER A 27 -20.92 -18.25 13.69
C SER A 27 -19.64 -18.50 12.89
N ILE A 28 -19.75 -19.05 11.67
CA ILE A 28 -18.62 -19.20 10.76
C ILE A 28 -18.20 -17.80 10.31
N PRO A 29 -16.97 -17.36 10.58
CA PRO A 29 -16.49 -16.07 10.09
C PRO A 29 -16.51 -16.07 8.56
N PRO A 30 -16.86 -14.95 7.92
CA PRO A 30 -16.81 -14.85 6.46
C PRO A 30 -15.40 -15.17 5.98
N SER A 31 -15.30 -15.93 4.89
CA SER A 31 -14.02 -16.22 4.25
C SER A 31 -13.39 -14.90 3.77
N PRO A 32 -12.06 -14.74 3.90
CA PRO A 32 -11.38 -13.56 3.40
C PRO A 32 -11.44 -13.54 1.87
N ASP A 33 -12.10 -12.53 1.31
CA ASP A 33 -12.11 -12.27 -0.12
C ASP A 33 -10.89 -11.44 -0.55
N TYR A 34 -10.31 -11.80 -1.69
CA TYR A 34 -9.20 -11.04 -2.26
C TYR A 34 -9.70 -9.74 -2.91
N VAL A 35 -9.19 -8.60 -2.44
CA VAL A 35 -9.49 -7.27 -2.99
C VAL A 35 -8.50 -6.94 -4.10
N LYS A 36 -8.99 -6.56 -5.28
CA LYS A 36 -8.13 -6.10 -6.39
C LYS A 36 -7.72 -4.65 -6.17
N ASP A 37 -6.59 -4.24 -6.74
CA ASP A 37 -6.11 -2.86 -6.62
C ASP A 37 -7.12 -1.81 -7.13
N SER A 38 -7.93 -2.16 -8.13
CA SER A 38 -9.02 -1.32 -8.65
C SER A 38 -10.13 -1.03 -7.64
N ASP A 39 -10.29 -1.91 -6.65
CA ASP A 39 -11.40 -1.88 -5.69
C ASP A 39 -11.00 -1.12 -4.41
N LEU A 40 -9.71 -0.77 -4.26
CA LEU A 40 -9.16 -0.11 -3.08
C LEU A 40 -9.81 1.27 -2.83
N LEU A 41 -10.14 2.02 -3.88
CA LEU A 41 -10.79 3.32 -3.73
C LEU A 41 -12.20 3.19 -3.15
N ALA A 42 -12.98 2.20 -3.63
CA ALA A 42 -14.31 1.94 -3.09
C ALA A 42 -14.22 1.57 -1.61
N LEU A 43 -13.29 0.68 -1.26
CA LEU A 43 -13.04 0.28 0.12
C LEU A 43 -12.65 1.46 1.03
N ILE A 44 -11.83 2.40 0.53
CA ILE A 44 -11.49 3.63 1.25
C ILE A 44 -12.72 4.50 1.49
N ASN A 45 -13.59 4.62 0.49
CA ASN A 45 -14.80 5.45 0.55
C ASN A 45 -15.90 4.86 1.43
N ASP A 46 -15.99 3.53 1.52
CA ASP A 46 -16.96 2.82 2.36
C ASP A 46 -16.66 2.96 3.87
N GLY A 47 -15.47 3.45 4.21
CA GLY A 47 -15.04 3.68 5.58
C GLY A 47 -14.41 2.43 6.19
N LEU A 48 -13.11 2.52 6.47
CA LEU A 48 -12.36 1.43 7.08
C LEU A 48 -12.48 1.47 8.61
N PRO A 49 -12.69 0.30 9.26
CA PRO A 49 -12.99 0.25 10.69
C PRO A 49 -11.78 0.50 11.61
N ASP A 50 -10.55 0.41 11.07
CA ASP A 50 -9.31 0.47 11.84
C ASP A 50 -8.25 1.30 11.09
N LEU A 51 -7.54 2.18 11.81
CA LEU A 51 -6.53 3.08 11.23
C LEU A 51 -5.30 2.35 10.67
N LYS A 52 -4.92 1.20 11.24
CA LYS A 52 -3.85 0.33 10.71
C LYS A 52 -4.31 -0.30 9.40
N VAL A 53 -5.57 -0.71 9.30
CA VAL A 53 -6.15 -1.21 8.04
C VAL A 53 -6.20 -0.09 7.01
N GLU A 54 -6.68 1.11 7.39
CA GLU A 54 -6.68 2.29 6.51
C GLU A 54 -5.29 2.60 5.97
N LYS A 55 -4.27 2.58 6.84
CA LYS A 55 -2.87 2.78 6.45
C LYS A 55 -2.42 1.78 5.39
N VAL A 56 -2.70 0.49 5.59
CA VAL A 56 -2.31 -0.57 4.64
C VAL A 56 -3.00 -0.38 3.30
N VAL A 57 -4.32 -0.17 3.30
CA VAL A 57 -5.12 0.03 2.07
C VAL A 57 -4.63 1.26 1.31
N ARG A 58 -4.41 2.39 1.99
CA ARG A 58 -3.90 3.62 1.36
C ARG A 58 -2.48 3.49 0.82
N ARG A 59 -1.61 2.72 1.49
CA ARG A 59 -0.27 2.40 1.00
C ARG A 59 -0.32 1.55 -0.27
N LEU A 60 -1.20 0.55 -0.33
CA LEU A 60 -1.43 -0.23 -1.55
C LEU A 60 -1.98 0.66 -2.67
N TYR A 61 -2.93 1.53 -2.35
CA TYR A 61 -3.53 2.42 -3.32
C TYR A 61 -2.55 3.46 -3.87
N TRP A 62 -1.68 4.02 -3.01
CA TRP A 62 -0.56 4.88 -3.43
C TRP A 62 0.37 4.15 -4.41
N ARG A 63 0.67 2.87 -4.16
CA ARG A 63 1.49 2.07 -5.08
C ARG A 63 0.79 1.90 -6.43
N TYR A 64 -0.47 1.48 -6.42
CA TYR A 64 -1.30 1.32 -7.61
C TYR A 64 -1.34 2.58 -8.47
N LEU A 65 -1.62 3.75 -7.86
CA LEU A 65 -1.68 5.01 -8.60
C LEU A 65 -0.32 5.42 -9.20
N ASN A 66 0.78 5.01 -8.58
CA ASN A 66 2.13 5.36 -9.05
C ASN A 66 2.72 4.33 -10.03
N ASP A 67 2.12 3.17 -10.22
CA ASP A 67 2.66 2.13 -11.12
C ASP A 67 2.73 2.55 -12.60
N PRO A 68 1.74 3.27 -13.17
CA PRO A 68 1.84 3.76 -14.55
C PRO A 68 3.05 4.66 -14.78
N ILE A 69 3.30 5.62 -13.89
CA ILE A 69 4.45 6.54 -14.02
C ILE A 69 5.78 5.83 -13.74
N ARG A 70 5.81 4.84 -12.84
CA ARG A 70 6.99 3.98 -12.63
C ARG A 70 7.36 3.20 -13.88
N GLU A 71 6.38 2.66 -14.60
CA GLU A 71 6.61 1.96 -15.86
C GLU A 71 7.15 2.92 -16.93
N THR A 72 6.56 4.11 -17.06
CA THR A 72 7.06 5.15 -17.98
C THR A 72 8.49 5.56 -17.65
N TYR A 73 8.82 5.75 -16.37
CA TYR A 73 10.16 6.07 -15.92
C TYR A 73 11.16 4.95 -16.20
N ARG A 74 10.78 3.68 -15.95
CA ARG A 74 11.63 2.51 -16.27
C ARG A 74 11.97 2.46 -17.76
N LYS A 75 10.98 2.64 -18.65
CA LYS A 75 11.20 2.69 -20.10
C LYS A 75 12.08 3.85 -20.52
N PHE A 76 11.87 5.02 -19.91
CA PHE A 76 12.70 6.19 -20.17
C PHE A 76 14.18 5.92 -19.82
N ARG A 77 14.43 5.37 -18.62
CA ARG A 77 15.77 5.02 -18.16
C ARG A 77 16.43 3.96 -19.03
N GLU A 78 15.68 2.97 -19.49
CA GLU A 78 16.17 1.94 -20.43
C GLU A 78 16.65 2.56 -21.74
N ALA A 79 15.90 3.54 -22.27
CA ALA A 79 16.24 4.22 -23.51
C ALA A 79 17.40 5.23 -23.38
N HIS A 80 17.69 5.72 -22.17
CA HIS A 80 18.69 6.76 -21.91
C HIS A 80 19.86 6.29 -21.03
N LYS A 81 20.11 4.97 -20.97
CA LYS A 81 21.16 4.33 -20.15
C LYS A 81 22.55 4.98 -20.30
N ASP A 82 22.88 5.45 -21.49
CA ASP A 82 24.20 6.02 -21.81
C ASP A 82 24.36 7.48 -21.34
N VAL A 83 23.26 8.21 -21.14
CA VAL A 83 23.26 9.63 -20.75
C VAL A 83 23.28 9.79 -19.22
N ASP A 84 22.75 8.79 -18.52
CA ASP A 84 22.42 8.86 -17.09
C ASP A 84 23.56 8.50 -16.12
N ALA A 85 24.71 8.02 -16.62
CA ALA A 85 25.87 7.70 -15.77
C ALA A 85 26.40 8.92 -14.97
N VAL A 86 26.08 10.13 -15.44
CA VAL A 86 26.49 11.42 -14.83
C VAL A 86 25.40 11.99 -13.91
N GLY A 87 24.22 11.37 -13.84
CA GLY A 87 23.16 11.73 -12.88
C GLY A 87 22.31 12.96 -13.24
N ASN A 88 22.41 13.51 -14.46
CA ASN A 88 21.54 14.60 -14.91
C ASN A 88 20.19 14.06 -15.38
N SER A 89 19.29 13.79 -14.43
CA SER A 89 17.89 13.42 -14.65
C SER A 89 17.01 14.61 -15.11
N SER A 90 17.57 15.57 -15.83
CA SER A 90 16.90 16.82 -16.24
C SER A 90 15.97 16.68 -17.45
N THR A 91 15.75 15.44 -17.92
CA THR A 91 15.02 15.15 -19.16
C THR A 91 13.73 14.35 -18.96
N PHE A 92 13.51 13.78 -17.77
CA PHE A 92 12.22 13.16 -17.44
C PHE A 92 11.25 14.22 -16.91
N ALA A 93 10.00 14.18 -17.37
CA ALA A 93 9.00 15.17 -16.98
C ALA A 93 8.79 15.19 -15.46
N ASP A 94 8.63 16.40 -14.91
CA ASP A 94 8.35 16.58 -13.49
C ASP A 94 7.05 15.86 -13.11
N PHE A 95 7.15 15.00 -12.11
CA PHE A 95 5.98 14.32 -11.56
C PHE A 95 5.09 15.34 -10.85
N GLN A 96 3.82 15.38 -11.28
CA GLN A 96 2.76 16.13 -10.61
C GLN A 96 1.68 15.12 -10.21
N PRO A 97 1.48 14.86 -8.91
CA PRO A 97 0.42 13.97 -8.49
C PRO A 97 -0.95 14.57 -8.83
N THR A 98 -1.89 13.72 -9.25
CA THR A 98 -3.29 14.12 -9.39
C THR A 98 -3.87 14.54 -8.03
N PRO A 99 -4.99 15.29 -7.99
CA PRO A 99 -5.65 15.63 -6.72
C PRO A 99 -5.98 14.40 -5.87
N GLU A 100 -6.36 13.29 -6.49
CA GLU A 100 -6.62 12.00 -5.85
C GLU A 100 -5.35 11.38 -5.26
N GLN A 101 -4.25 11.33 -6.03
CA GLN A 101 -2.96 10.88 -5.54
C GLN A 101 -2.50 11.72 -4.34
N ALA A 102 -2.60 13.05 -4.46
CA ALA A 102 -2.21 13.98 -3.41
C ALA A 102 -3.04 13.79 -2.13
N ALA A 103 -4.37 13.69 -2.25
CA ALA A 103 -5.26 13.45 -1.11
C ALA A 103 -4.92 12.13 -0.39
N ASN A 104 -4.67 11.05 -1.16
CA ASN A 104 -4.28 9.78 -0.57
C ASN A 104 -2.92 9.84 0.14
N MET A 105 -1.91 10.50 -0.47
CA MET A 105 -0.59 10.66 0.14
C MET A 105 -0.64 11.51 1.42
N LEU A 106 -1.39 12.61 1.43
CA LEU A 106 -1.58 13.45 2.61
C LEU A 106 -2.21 12.66 3.76
N ARG A 107 -3.28 11.90 3.48
CA ARG A 107 -3.91 11.06 4.50
C ARG A 107 -2.98 9.94 4.98
N LEU A 108 -2.17 9.36 4.11
CA LEU A 108 -1.18 8.37 4.50
C LEU A 108 -0.07 8.96 5.40
N ILE A 109 0.33 10.21 5.19
CA ILE A 109 1.24 10.93 6.08
C ILE A 109 0.63 11.10 7.48
N GLU A 110 -0.64 11.51 7.56
CA GLU A 110 -1.36 11.63 8.85
C GLU A 110 -1.38 10.31 9.61
N LEU A 111 -1.78 9.23 8.93
CA LEU A 111 -1.86 7.89 9.52
C LEU A 111 -0.50 7.38 10.00
N ASN A 112 0.58 7.68 9.25
CA ASN A 112 1.92 7.33 9.67
C ASN A 112 2.37 8.11 10.91
N LYS A 113 2.14 9.43 10.94
CA LYS A 113 2.50 10.28 12.08
C LYS A 113 1.72 9.94 13.35
N ALA A 114 0.48 9.48 13.22
CA ALA A 114 -0.35 9.06 14.34
C ALA A 114 -0.02 7.65 14.88
N SER A 115 0.86 6.91 14.20
CA SER A 115 1.26 5.56 14.62
C SER A 115 2.23 5.60 15.81
N GLU A 116 2.19 4.57 16.66
CA GLU A 116 3.15 4.40 17.77
C GLU A 116 4.61 4.36 17.29
N ALA A 117 4.83 3.85 16.08
CA ALA A 117 6.13 3.82 15.42
C ALA A 117 5.99 4.43 14.01
N PRO A 118 6.11 5.77 13.87
CA PRO A 118 6.03 6.42 12.58
C PRO A 118 7.10 5.92 11.61
N ASP A 119 6.68 5.61 10.38
CA ASP A 119 7.59 5.24 9.31
C ASP A 119 8.14 6.52 8.66
N TRP A 120 9.17 7.10 9.30
CA TRP A 120 9.75 8.37 8.88
C TRP A 120 10.32 8.35 7.46
N LEU A 121 10.75 7.18 6.99
CA LEU A 121 11.24 7.00 5.62
C LEU A 121 10.08 7.10 4.61
N GLU A 122 8.97 6.39 4.86
CA GLU A 122 7.77 6.51 4.03
C GLU A 122 7.20 7.95 4.07
N ILE A 123 7.18 8.60 5.24
CA ILE A 123 6.75 10.00 5.36
C ILE A 123 7.65 10.91 4.49
N ALA A 124 8.96 10.69 4.48
CA ALA A 124 9.87 11.47 3.65
C ALA A 124 9.61 11.28 2.15
N GLU A 125 9.40 10.03 1.71
CA GLU A 125 9.07 9.73 0.32
C GLU A 125 7.76 10.39 -0.14
N LEU A 126 6.71 10.33 0.69
CA LEU A 126 5.42 10.94 0.39
C LEU A 126 5.52 12.47 0.26
N ASN A 127 6.23 13.13 1.18
CA ASN A 127 6.43 14.59 1.10
C ASN A 127 7.27 14.98 -0.14
N ARG A 128 8.29 14.19 -0.46
CA ARG A 128 9.12 14.40 -1.66
C ARG A 128 8.29 14.29 -2.94
N GLU A 129 7.42 13.28 -3.05
CA GLU A 129 6.54 13.09 -4.21
C GLU A 129 5.47 14.21 -4.32
N LEU A 130 4.95 14.67 -3.18
CA LEU A 130 4.10 15.85 -3.08
C LEU A 130 4.82 17.15 -3.47
N GLY A 131 6.15 17.16 -3.45
CA GLY A 131 7.00 18.32 -3.79
C GLY A 131 7.39 19.19 -2.59
N ASP A 132 7.06 18.78 -1.36
CA ASP A 132 7.47 19.46 -0.13
C ASP A 132 8.81 18.89 0.36
N MET A 133 9.90 19.39 -0.20
CA MET A 133 11.26 18.92 0.11
C MET A 133 11.68 19.24 1.54
N ASP A 134 11.16 20.32 2.12
CA ASP A 134 11.49 20.71 3.49
C ASP A 134 10.79 19.79 4.49
N ALA A 135 9.53 19.45 4.27
CA ALA A 135 8.84 18.43 5.06
C ALA A 135 9.50 17.04 4.89
N ALA A 136 9.95 16.70 3.68
CA ALA A 136 10.66 15.46 3.43
C ALA A 136 12.00 15.38 4.19
N ARG A 137 12.78 16.47 4.18
CA ARG A 137 14.05 16.57 4.92
C ARG A 137 13.81 16.49 6.43
N ASN A 138 12.79 17.17 6.94
CA ASN A 138 12.41 17.10 8.34
C ASN A 138 12.07 15.66 8.73
N ALA A 139 11.27 14.95 7.94
CA ALA A 139 10.94 13.55 8.20
C ALA A 139 12.20 12.65 8.25
N LEU A 140 13.13 12.79 7.30
CA LEU A 140 14.39 12.03 7.34
C LEU A 140 15.22 12.29 8.60
N SER A 141 15.22 13.54 9.10
CA SER A 141 15.96 13.90 10.32
C SER A 141 15.44 13.22 11.60
N GLN A 142 14.22 12.68 11.56
CA GLN A 142 13.63 11.92 12.67
C GLN A 142 14.11 10.46 12.71
N ILE A 143 14.76 9.96 11.65
CA ILE A 143 15.29 8.59 11.61
C ILE A 143 16.52 8.51 12.52
N THR A 144 16.38 7.78 13.63
CA THR A 144 17.47 7.50 14.56
C THR A 144 18.10 6.14 14.28
N GLY A 145 19.43 6.04 14.32
CA GLY A 145 20.16 4.79 14.17
C GLY A 145 21.00 4.72 12.89
N GLU A 146 21.39 3.49 12.51
CA GLU A 146 22.21 3.26 11.32
C GLU A 146 21.42 3.54 10.04
N GLN A 147 21.97 4.42 9.19
CA GLN A 147 21.33 4.77 7.93
C GLN A 147 21.52 3.68 6.90
N GLN A 148 20.42 3.05 6.51
CA GLN A 148 20.41 2.05 5.45
C GLN A 148 20.57 2.70 4.08
N ARG A 149 20.93 1.91 3.07
CA ARG A 149 21.12 2.37 1.68
C ARG A 149 19.92 3.15 1.14
N LEU A 150 18.70 2.75 1.48
CA LEU A 150 17.47 3.44 1.04
C LEU A 150 17.36 4.86 1.61
N HIS A 151 17.79 5.10 2.85
CA HIS A 151 17.82 6.44 3.44
C HIS A 151 18.70 7.38 2.61
N LEU A 152 19.93 6.95 2.30
CA LEU A 152 20.89 7.74 1.51
C LEU A 152 20.37 8.05 0.10
N VAL A 153 19.62 7.10 -0.47
CA VAL A 153 18.98 7.30 -1.78
C VAL A 153 17.88 8.35 -1.70
N VAL A 154 16.98 8.26 -0.72
CA VAL A 154 15.91 9.26 -0.53
C VAL A 154 16.48 10.64 -0.24
N GLU A 155 17.51 10.72 0.60
CA GLU A 155 18.24 11.96 0.89
C GLU A 155 18.80 12.59 -0.39
N LYS A 156 19.48 11.79 -1.23
CA LYS A 156 20.02 12.26 -2.52
C LYS A 156 18.90 12.77 -3.43
N LEU A 157 17.76 12.10 -3.50
CA LEU A 157 16.63 12.54 -4.32
C LEU A 157 16.05 13.88 -3.84
N ILE A 158 15.98 14.09 -2.52
CA ILE A 158 15.54 15.36 -1.94
C ILE A 158 16.52 16.49 -2.29
N ILE A 159 17.83 16.23 -2.17
CA ILE A 159 18.88 17.20 -2.57
C ILE A 159 18.76 17.57 -4.05
N LEU A 160 18.47 16.59 -4.91
CA LEU A 160 18.28 16.78 -6.34
C LEU A 160 16.88 17.29 -6.70
N ASN A 161 16.03 17.61 -5.73
CA ASN A 161 14.64 18.04 -5.92
C ASN A 161 13.82 17.10 -6.83
N THR A 162 14.16 15.81 -6.83
CA THR A 162 13.50 14.83 -7.69
C THR A 162 12.19 14.42 -7.06
N ARG A 163 11.08 14.60 -7.78
CA ARG A 163 9.72 14.25 -7.30
C ARG A 163 9.19 12.93 -7.81
N CYS A 164 9.78 12.40 -8.88
CA CYS A 164 9.27 11.18 -9.52
C CYS A 164 9.26 9.99 -8.54
N PRO A 165 8.21 9.16 -8.53
CA PRO A 165 8.09 7.98 -7.66
C PRO A 165 8.99 6.84 -8.16
N VAL A 166 10.30 7.03 -8.10
CA VAL A 166 11.29 6.08 -8.60
C VAL A 166 11.58 5.03 -7.53
N ARG A 167 11.41 3.75 -7.86
CA ARG A 167 12.04 2.67 -7.10
C ARG A 167 13.45 2.45 -7.63
N PHE A 168 14.44 2.56 -6.76
CA PHE A 168 15.77 2.04 -7.08
C PHE A 168 15.73 0.52 -6.84
N ASN A 169 16.05 -0.26 -7.87
CA ASN A 169 16.34 -1.67 -7.68
C ASN A 169 17.61 -1.75 -6.81
N PHE A 170 17.52 -2.42 -5.68
CA PHE A 170 18.64 -2.65 -4.76
C PHE A 170 19.28 -4.01 -4.99
#